data_AF-A0A109ZX69-F1
#
_entry.id   AF-A0A109ZX69-F1
#
_cell.length_a   1.000
_cell.length_b   1.000
_cell.length_c   1.000
_cell.angle_alpha   90.00
_cell.angle_beta   90.00
_cell.angle_gamma   90.00
#
_symmetry.space_group_name_H-M   'P 1'
#
loop_
_entity.id
_entity.type
_entity.pdbx_description
1 polymer ?
#
loop_
_entity_poly.entity_id
_entity_poly.type
_entity_poly.pdbx_seq_one_letter_code
_entity_poly.pdbx_strand_id
1 'polypeptide(L)'
;MVKDICIRKTAVDPEKVEQATNGNIPEDDNFKCFTKCLLEMLQAIRGDQYNSDGLIRMIKVLLPTDLGTRAITAIQQCNNAGDGLENICDVTYSIVVCFYKTDPEFLSLIL
;
A
#
# COMPACT_ATOMS: atom_id res chain seq x y z
N MET A 1 14.85 1.04 -1.51
CA MET A 1 14.75 1.09 -2.99
C MET A 1 13.36 1.48 -3.47
N VAL A 2 12.30 0.67 -3.22
CA VAL A 2 10.93 1.02 -3.68
C VAL A 2 10.42 2.31 -3.00
N LYS A 3 10.56 2.41 -1.67
CA LYS A 3 10.29 3.63 -0.90
C LYS A 3 10.98 4.88 -1.47
N ASP A 4 12.29 4.83 -1.69
CA ASP A 4 13.06 5.99 -2.19
C ASP A 4 12.66 6.42 -3.62
N ILE A 5 12.26 5.47 -4.46
CA ILE A 5 11.74 5.76 -5.81
C ILE A 5 10.41 6.50 -5.69
N CYS A 6 9.50 6.00 -4.85
CA CYS A 6 8.18 6.61 -4.68
C CYS A 6 8.25 7.97 -3.99
N ILE A 7 9.14 8.15 -3.00
CA ILE A 7 9.39 9.46 -2.38
C ILE A 7 9.73 10.51 -3.43
N ARG A 8 10.68 10.19 -4.33
CA ARG A 8 11.08 11.10 -5.40
C ARG A 8 9.98 11.34 -6.44
N LYS A 9 9.22 10.30 -6.79
CA LYS A 9 8.15 10.38 -7.81
C LYS A 9 7.00 11.27 -7.35
N THR A 10 6.66 11.24 -6.06
CA THR A 10 5.51 11.99 -5.53
C THR A 10 5.88 13.26 -4.79
N ALA A 11 7.18 13.50 -4.56
CA ALA A 11 7.67 14.60 -3.73
C ALA A 11 7.02 14.63 -2.33
N VAL A 12 6.65 13.46 -1.81
CA VAL A 12 6.18 13.35 -0.42
C VAL A 12 7.34 13.64 0.52
N ASP A 13 7.02 14.33 1.62
CA ASP A 13 7.96 14.56 2.70
C ASP A 13 8.43 13.21 3.29
N PRO A 14 9.74 12.90 3.28
CA PRO A 14 10.26 11.68 3.89
C PRO A 14 9.83 11.48 5.35
N GLU A 15 9.67 12.56 6.12
CA GLU A 15 9.25 12.47 7.53
C GLU A 15 7.82 11.92 7.64
N LYS A 16 6.92 12.29 6.71
CA LYS A 16 5.55 11.76 6.66
C LYS A 16 5.54 10.27 6.36
N VAL A 17 6.46 9.80 5.53
CA VAL A 17 6.62 8.37 5.24
C VAL A 17 7.13 7.61 6.48
N GLU A 18 8.08 8.17 7.22
CA GLU A 18 8.56 7.56 8.47
C GLU A 18 7.49 7.55 9.57
N GLN A 19 6.68 8.60 9.69
CA GLN A 19 5.54 8.63 10.59
C GLN A 19 4.55 7.51 10.27
N ALA A 20 4.27 7.27 8.99
CA ALA A 20 3.39 6.19 8.55
C ALA A 20 3.93 4.80 8.92
N THR A 21 5.25 4.56 8.79
CA THR A 21 5.89 3.32 9.25
C THR A 21 5.67 3.06 10.74
N ASN A 22 5.55 4.13 11.54
CA ASN A 22 5.28 4.06 12.98
C ASN A 22 3.77 4.05 13.32
N GLY A 23 2.90 3.95 12.32
CA GLY A 23 1.45 3.90 12.49
C GLY A 23 0.72 5.23 12.45
N ASN A 24 1.45 6.34 12.36
CA ASN A 24 0.87 7.67 12.21
C ASN A 24 0.68 7.96 10.72
N ILE A 25 -0.43 7.49 10.16
CA ILE A 25 -0.72 7.65 8.73
C ILE A 25 -1.16 9.10 8.46
N PRO A 26 -0.41 9.88 7.66
CA PRO A 26 -0.72 11.27 7.41
C PRO A 26 -1.80 11.45 6.34
N GLU A 27 -2.71 12.39 6.57
CA GLU A 27 -3.69 12.85 5.58
C GLU A 27 -3.07 13.92 4.67
N ASP A 28 -2.16 13.49 3.80
CA ASP A 28 -1.44 14.35 2.87
C ASP A 28 -1.56 13.82 1.44
N ASP A 29 -1.83 14.69 0.47
CA ASP A 29 -2.09 14.25 -0.91
C ASP A 29 -0.86 13.60 -1.58
N ASN A 30 0.36 14.09 -1.29
CA ASN A 30 1.58 13.46 -1.79
C ASN A 30 1.81 12.10 -1.14
N PHE A 31 1.46 11.94 0.14
CA PHE A 31 1.49 10.66 0.83
C PHE A 31 0.46 9.67 0.26
N LYS A 32 -0.77 10.12 0.00
CA LYS A 32 -1.78 9.29 -0.67
C LYS A 32 -1.28 8.80 -2.02
N CYS A 33 -0.74 9.68 -2.86
CA CYS A 33 -0.17 9.25 -4.14
C CYS A 33 1.13 8.43 -3.98
N PHE A 34 1.84 8.58 -2.88
CA PHE A 34 2.95 7.68 -2.53
C PHE A 34 2.45 6.25 -2.30
N THR A 35 1.32 6.06 -1.62
CA THR A 35 0.70 4.72 -1.50
C THR A 35 0.30 4.12 -2.85
N LYS A 36 -0.20 4.94 -3.78
CA LYS A 36 -0.43 4.53 -5.18
C LYS A 36 0.86 4.00 -5.81
N CYS A 37 1.96 4.75 -5.70
CA CYS A 37 3.24 4.37 -6.29
C CYS A 37 3.75 3.03 -5.74
N LEU A 38 3.61 2.78 -4.43
CA LEU A 38 4.00 1.49 -3.83
C LEU A 38 3.17 0.35 -4.41
N LEU A 39 1.85 0.53 -4.47
CA LEU A 39 0.93 -0.49 -4.99
C LEU A 39 1.13 -0.72 -6.51
N GLU A 40 1.49 0.32 -7.28
CA GLU A 40 1.94 0.17 -8.68
C GLU A 40 3.19 -0.71 -8.77
N MET A 41 4.21 -0.43 -7.96
CA MET A 41 5.47 -1.19 -7.95
C MET A 41 5.25 -2.66 -7.56
N LEU A 42 4.27 -2.93 -6.70
CA LEU A 42 3.85 -4.28 -6.29
C LEU A 42 2.83 -4.92 -7.23
N GLN A 43 2.61 -4.34 -8.41
CA GLN A 43 1.69 -4.86 -9.44
C GLN A 43 0.23 -4.94 -8.98
N ALA A 44 -0.14 -4.22 -7.92
CA ALA A 44 -1.51 -4.11 -7.42
C ALA A 44 -2.34 -3.08 -8.19
N ILE A 45 -1.69 -2.23 -8.99
CA ILE A 45 -2.33 -1.27 -9.88
C ILE A 45 -2.02 -1.63 -11.33
N ARG A 46 -3.06 -1.65 -12.18
CA ARG A 46 -2.94 -1.79 -13.63
C ARG A 46 -3.67 -0.64 -14.30
N GLY A 47 -2.93 0.26 -14.95
CA GLY A 47 -3.49 1.54 -15.41
C GLY A 47 -3.90 2.39 -14.21
N ASP A 48 -5.17 2.79 -14.15
CA ASP A 48 -5.73 3.53 -13.00
C ASP A 48 -6.72 2.69 -12.17
N GLN A 49 -6.60 1.36 -12.23
CA GLN A 49 -7.46 0.44 -11.47
C GLN A 49 -6.65 -0.40 -10.50
N TYR A 50 -7.20 -0.55 -9.29
CA TYR A 50 -6.70 -1.49 -8.30
C TYR A 50 -7.15 -2.92 -8.61
N ASN A 51 -6.20 -3.85 -8.56
CA ASN A 51 -6.43 -5.28 -8.68
C ASN A 51 -5.42 -6.03 -7.80
N SER A 52 -5.94 -6.75 -6.81
CA SER A 52 -5.14 -7.46 -5.81
C SER A 52 -4.43 -8.73 -6.34
N ASP A 53 -4.76 -9.26 -7.52
CA ASP A 53 -4.16 -10.49 -8.06
C ASP A 53 -2.64 -10.35 -8.25
N GLY A 54 -2.19 -9.18 -8.73
CA GLY A 54 -0.77 -8.89 -8.87
C GLY A 54 -0.07 -8.82 -7.53
N LEU A 55 -0.68 -8.15 -6.55
CA LEU A 55 -0.17 -8.05 -5.20
C LEU A 55 -0.05 -9.43 -4.53
N ILE A 56 -1.09 -10.26 -4.63
CA ILE A 56 -1.10 -11.63 -4.08
C ILE A 56 0.04 -12.47 -4.67
N ARG A 57 0.28 -12.36 -5.99
CA ARG A 57 1.42 -13.04 -6.63
C ARG A 57 2.75 -12.52 -6.08
N MET A 58 2.92 -11.22 -5.93
CA MET A 58 4.14 -10.63 -5.36
C MET A 58 4.38 -11.10 -3.93
N ILE A 59 3.34 -11.12 -3.09
CA ILE A 59 3.44 -11.60 -1.71
C ILE A 59 3.89 -13.06 -1.64
N LYS A 60 3.35 -13.94 -2.48
CA LYS A 60 3.77 -15.36 -2.54
C LYS A 60 5.23 -15.56 -2.95
N VAL A 61 5.81 -14.61 -3.68
CA VAL A 61 7.21 -14.65 -4.14
C VAL A 61 8.15 -14.02 -3.11
N LEU A 62 7.72 -12.92 -2.49
CA LEU A 62 8.57 -12.11 -1.61
C LEU A 62 8.56 -12.62 -0.16
N LEU A 63 7.46 -13.21 0.31
CA LEU A 63 7.29 -13.57 1.71
C LEU A 63 7.34 -15.08 1.94
N PRO A 64 7.88 -15.52 3.09
CA PRO A 64 7.69 -16.87 3.60
C PRO A 64 6.20 -17.25 3.71
N THR A 65 5.89 -18.54 3.63
CA THR A 65 4.51 -19.05 3.52
C THR A 65 3.57 -18.57 4.64
N ASP A 66 4.05 -18.51 5.87
CA ASP A 66 3.29 -18.08 7.06
C ASP A 66 2.93 -16.58 6.98
N LEU A 67 3.92 -15.73 6.70
CA LEU A 67 3.72 -14.30 6.51
C LEU A 67 2.90 -13.99 5.26
N GLY A 68 3.13 -14.74 4.18
CA GLY A 68 2.40 -14.61 2.93
C GLY A 68 0.91 -14.93 3.09
N THR A 69 0.58 -15.95 3.89
CA THR A 69 -0.83 -16.30 4.16
C THR A 69 -1.53 -15.18 4.92
N ARG A 70 -0.91 -14.66 5.97
CA ARG A 70 -1.43 -13.53 6.77
C ARG A 70 -1.65 -12.28 5.89
N ALA A 71 -0.66 -11.93 5.09
CA ALA A 71 -0.74 -10.81 4.14
C ALA A 71 -1.87 -10.99 3.11
N ILE A 72 -2.03 -12.19 2.53
CA ILE A 72 -3.11 -12.46 1.57
C ILE A 72 -4.48 -12.31 2.22
N THR A 73 -4.65 -12.76 3.47
CA THR A 73 -5.91 -12.57 4.22
C THR A 73 -6.21 -11.08 4.41
N ALA A 74 -5.22 -10.27 4.79
CA ALA A 74 -5.40 -8.82 4.91
C ALA A 74 -5.75 -8.17 3.55
N ILE A 75 -5.10 -8.62 2.47
CA ILE A 75 -5.40 -8.17 1.10
C ILE A 75 -6.87 -8.42 0.75
N GLN A 76 -7.37 -9.61 1.03
CA GLN A 76 -8.75 -10.00 0.75
C GLN A 76 -9.76 -9.19 1.57
N GLN A 77 -9.48 -8.93 2.84
CA GLN A 77 -10.37 -8.16 3.73
C GLN A 77 -10.49 -6.69 3.32
N CYS A 78 -9.42 -6.13 2.75
CA CYS A 78 -9.33 -4.71 2.42
C CYS A 78 -9.51 -4.41 0.94
N ASN A 79 -9.80 -5.42 0.11
CA ASN A 79 -9.89 -5.30 -1.34
C ASN A 79 -10.92 -4.23 -1.81
N ASN A 80 -11.94 -3.99 -1.00
CA ASN A 80 -13.05 -3.08 -1.29
C ASN A 80 -12.96 -1.77 -0.45
N ALA A 81 -11.84 -1.54 0.25
CA ALA A 81 -11.71 -0.37 1.12
C ALA A 81 -11.75 0.96 0.36
N GLY A 82 -11.45 0.94 -0.95
CA GLY A 82 -11.50 2.12 -1.82
C GLY A 82 -12.80 2.29 -2.61
N ASP A 83 -13.81 1.43 -2.40
CA ASP A 83 -15.05 1.47 -3.18
C ASP A 83 -15.76 2.83 -3.01
N GLY A 84 -16.17 3.44 -4.12
CA GLY A 84 -16.85 4.73 -4.15
C GLY A 84 -15.92 5.95 -4.19
N LEU A 85 -14.59 5.76 -4.17
CA LEU A 85 -13.62 6.83 -4.37
C LEU A 85 -13.23 6.94 -5.85
N GLU A 86 -13.18 8.16 -6.38
CA GLU A 86 -12.87 8.41 -7.80
C GLU A 86 -11.36 8.55 -8.05
N ASN A 87 -10.64 9.17 -7.11
CA ASN A 87 -9.21 9.39 -7.24
C ASN A 87 -8.44 8.13 -6.81
N ILE A 88 -7.61 7.60 -7.71
CA ILE A 88 -6.81 6.40 -7.46
C ILE A 88 -5.82 6.55 -6.29
N CYS A 89 -5.33 7.76 -5.98
CA CYS A 89 -4.52 8.01 -4.79
C CYS A 89 -5.35 7.85 -3.50
N ASP A 90 -6.61 8.30 -3.50
CA ASP A 90 -7.53 8.11 -2.36
C ASP A 90 -7.94 6.63 -2.21
N VAL A 91 -8.22 5.94 -3.32
CA VAL A 91 -8.50 4.49 -3.35
C VAL A 91 -7.37 3.72 -2.70
N THR A 92 -6.13 3.94 -3.17
CA THR A 92 -4.94 3.23 -2.69
C THR A 92 -4.60 3.57 -1.26
N TYR A 93 -4.78 4.83 -0.86
CA TYR A 93 -4.63 5.25 0.53
C TYR A 93 -5.59 4.50 1.45
N SER A 94 -6.88 4.41 1.09
CA SER A 94 -7.88 3.71 1.90
C SER A 94 -7.54 2.22 2.08
N ILE A 95 -7.06 1.57 1.02
CA ILE A 95 -6.59 0.18 1.05
C ILE A 95 -5.40 0.02 1.99
N VAL A 96 -4.40 0.90 1.91
CA VAL A 96 -3.22 0.87 2.78
C VAL A 96 -3.58 1.13 4.25
N VAL A 97 -4.48 2.07 4.53
CA VAL A 97 -5.03 2.29 5.88
C VAL A 97 -5.73 1.04 6.40
N CYS A 98 -6.51 0.36 5.56
CA CYS A 98 -7.18 -0.88 5.94
C CYS A 98 -6.16 -2.00 6.24
N PHE A 99 -5.11 -2.14 5.41
CA PHE A 99 -4.03 -3.09 5.68
C PHE A 99 -3.38 -2.83 7.02
N TYR A 100 -3.05 -1.57 7.33
CA TYR A 100 -2.45 -1.22 8.62
C TYR A 100 -3.35 -1.61 9.81
N LYS A 101 -4.66 -1.35 9.71
CA LYS A 101 -5.62 -1.72 10.76
C LYS A 101 -5.75 -3.23 10.95
N THR A 102 -5.60 -3.99 9.87
CA THR A 102 -5.71 -5.45 9.87
C THR A 102 -4.42 -6.12 10.30
N ASP A 103 -3.30 -5.57 9.84
CA ASP A 103 -1.95 -6.07 10.05
C ASP A 103 -0.94 -4.90 10.08
N PRO A 104 -0.63 -4.37 11.28
CA PRO A 104 0.30 -3.25 11.43
C PRO A 104 1.72 -3.56 10.95
N GLU A 105 2.14 -4.83 11.01
CA GLU A 105 3.48 -5.27 10.59
C GLU A 105 3.62 -5.29 9.07
N PHE A 106 2.51 -5.48 8.34
CA PHE A 106 2.52 -5.50 6.88
C PHE A 106 3.04 -4.18 6.29
N LEU A 107 2.63 -3.04 6.84
CA LEU A 107 3.06 -1.73 6.35
C LEU A 107 4.58 -1.53 6.48
N SER A 108 5.15 -1.97 7.60
CA SER A 108 6.60 -1.91 7.86
C SER A 108 7.43 -2.80 6.91
N LEU A 109 6.78 -3.79 6.28
CA LEU A 109 7.42 -4.73 5.39
C LEU A 109 7.50 -4.22 3.95
N ILE A 110 6.65 -3.25 3.61
CA ILE A 110 6.50 -2.70 2.25
C ILE A 110 7.12 -1.30 2.12
N LEU A 111 7.20 -0.55 3.23
CA LEU A 111 7.82 0.78 3.35
C LEU A 111 9.30 0.68 3.72
#